data_AF-A0A948YX64-F1
#
_entry.id   AF-A0A948YX64-F1
#
_cell.length_a   1.000
_cell.length_b   1.000
_cell.length_c   1.000
_cell.angle_alpha   90.00
_cell.angle_beta   90.00
_cell.angle_gamma   90.00
#
_symmetry.space_group_name_H-M   'P 1'
#
loop_
_entity.id
_entity.type
_entity.pdbx_description
1 polymer ?
#
loop_
_entity_poly.entity_id
_entity_poly.type
_entity_poly.pdbx_seq_one_letter_code
_entity_poly.pdbx_strand_id
1 'polypeptide(L)'
;MVGTKKQYLLAALLVVVPAVTSWADVPPPPVNQILGIPDASFNNLSEPECRTCHQNPSIVDPGTIPNRHHLLINTPLQVPNSAPFDQSGDTTYQCLSCHQQVWNPVTSSYVFNTYRDCLFCHTQISNEASVHHLTIKAKAGDCKACHGLIDDPLVAHYIPTYAPSLVTPWPSNKPTAGPNGEGQCTFCHDAGFNTATSLDVLSNSGTHHSTGLGLASSAECLFCHDFNVPDDQTIRACEKCHGVASLHNIQANSPNTANLTTIVPGKEDAYYGHIGSNLDCNGCHGFVGMSAAEMNVSAAVIPDVSGVSVTKVTAGTTAVITATGSGFTKNVITTPDGDIVLTSKVVLTPLDGTPVDLVPTVITEDSLTVTLPATLKAGNYDFRVVKADKASNAVHLSVVPAMKNTSIVCSGSNVTITGTGYSQYIDGLNSGAGLVALDKRGKNVPCTVKTWNDTKITATCAVCPSSVSVSSIWGNDTDKTSRATR
;
A
#
# COMPACT_ATOMS: atom_id res chain seq x y z
N MET A 1 -54.69 64.34 -27.64
CA MET A 1 -55.32 63.05 -27.30
C MET A 1 -54.42 61.95 -27.86
N VAL A 2 -53.56 61.35 -27.03
CA VAL A 2 -53.77 60.04 -26.37
C VAL A 2 -53.79 58.91 -27.43
N GLY A 3 -52.91 57.89 -27.46
CA GLY A 3 -51.84 57.52 -26.53
C GLY A 3 -51.05 56.28 -27.02
N THR A 4 -49.94 56.04 -26.32
CA THR A 4 -49.32 54.75 -25.98
C THR A 4 -49.14 53.65 -27.04
N LYS A 5 -47.91 53.49 -27.53
CA LYS A 5 -47.39 52.19 -27.98
C LYS A 5 -46.76 51.46 -26.77
N LYS A 6 -47.53 50.55 -26.18
CA LYS A 6 -47.11 49.61 -25.14
C LYS A 6 -46.36 48.42 -25.79
N GLN A 7 -45.14 48.19 -25.31
CA GLN A 7 -44.62 46.89 -24.85
C GLN A 7 -45.12 45.64 -25.59
N TYR A 8 -44.30 45.12 -26.52
CA TYR A 8 -44.29 43.69 -26.85
C TYR A 8 -43.35 42.98 -25.87
N LEU A 9 -43.86 42.76 -24.67
CA LEU A 9 -43.39 41.76 -23.69
C LEU A 9 -44.40 40.60 -23.75
N LEU A 10 -43.91 39.37 -23.62
CA LEU A 10 -44.62 38.08 -23.73
C LEU A 10 -44.75 37.51 -25.16
N ALA A 11 -43.77 36.68 -25.55
CA ALA A 11 -44.02 35.33 -26.07
C ALA A 11 -42.69 34.57 -26.34
N ALA A 12 -41.70 34.71 -25.47
CA ALA A 12 -40.65 33.71 -25.32
C ALA A 12 -40.78 33.19 -23.90
N LEU A 13 -41.69 32.22 -23.75
CA LEU A 13 -41.81 31.38 -22.59
C LEU A 13 -40.46 30.66 -22.45
N LEU A 14 -39.54 31.31 -21.76
CA LEU A 14 -38.28 30.76 -21.29
C LEU A 14 -38.64 29.73 -20.22
N VAL A 15 -39.16 28.58 -20.65
CA VAL A 15 -39.18 27.38 -19.83
C VAL A 15 -37.71 26.94 -19.77
N VAL A 16 -36.95 27.59 -18.90
CA VAL A 16 -35.79 26.96 -18.28
C VAL A 16 -36.40 25.86 -17.44
N VAL A 17 -36.64 24.70 -18.06
CA VAL A 17 -36.71 23.44 -17.33
C VAL A 17 -35.31 23.38 -16.71
N PRO A 18 -35.13 23.55 -15.38
CA PRO A 18 -33.90 23.06 -14.80
C PRO A 18 -33.90 21.60 -15.22
N ALA A 19 -32.91 21.20 -16.02
CA ALA A 19 -32.63 19.80 -16.22
C ALA A 19 -32.45 19.29 -14.79
N VAL A 20 -33.50 18.67 -14.25
CA VAL A 20 -33.41 17.81 -13.10
C VAL A 20 -32.37 16.82 -13.58
N THR A 21 -31.15 17.01 -13.09
CA THR A 21 -30.13 15.99 -13.20
C THR A 21 -30.81 14.79 -12.61
N SER A 22 -31.25 13.86 -13.45
CA SER A 22 -31.78 12.60 -13.00
C SER A 22 -30.58 11.91 -12.40
N TRP A 23 -30.39 12.07 -11.09
CA TRP A 23 -29.57 11.18 -10.30
C TRP A 23 -30.14 9.80 -10.62
N ALA A 24 -29.30 8.91 -11.14
CA ALA A 24 -29.73 7.54 -11.37
C ALA A 24 -30.16 7.00 -10.00
N ASP A 25 -31.47 6.77 -9.83
CA ASP A 25 -32.11 6.27 -8.60
C ASP A 25 -31.81 4.77 -8.38
N VAL A 26 -30.67 4.31 -8.88
CA VAL A 26 -30.22 2.93 -8.79
C VAL A 26 -29.15 2.92 -7.69
N PRO A 27 -29.43 2.30 -6.53
CA PRO A 27 -28.43 2.12 -5.50
C PRO A 27 -27.18 1.45 -6.09
N PRO A 28 -25.98 1.86 -5.65
CA PRO A 28 -24.75 1.24 -6.11
C PRO A 28 -24.80 -0.28 -5.88
N PRO A 29 -24.26 -1.09 -6.80
CA PRO A 29 -24.10 -2.52 -6.57
C PRO A 29 -23.20 -2.76 -5.34
N PRO A 30 -23.41 -3.85 -4.58
CA PRO A 30 -22.52 -4.20 -3.49
C PRO A 30 -21.08 -4.39 -3.97
N VAL A 31 -20.11 -4.05 -3.11
CA VAL A 31 -18.69 -4.29 -3.36
C VAL A 31 -18.41 -5.74 -3.75
N ASN A 32 -17.39 -5.96 -4.58
CA ASN A 32 -16.91 -7.29 -4.92
C ASN A 32 -16.36 -8.02 -3.70
N GLN A 33 -17.13 -8.98 -3.22
CA GLN A 33 -16.81 -9.81 -2.07
C GLN A 33 -15.71 -10.87 -2.36
N ILE A 34 -15.14 -10.91 -3.58
CA ILE A 34 -14.17 -11.93 -4.02
C ILE A 34 -12.72 -11.43 -3.88
N LEU A 35 -12.49 -10.13 -3.66
CA LEU A 35 -11.13 -9.54 -3.55
C LEU A 35 -10.50 -9.68 -2.16
N GLY A 36 -11.08 -10.49 -1.27
CA GLY A 36 -10.62 -10.69 0.09
C GLY A 36 -11.54 -11.62 0.89
N ILE A 37 -11.62 -11.39 2.20
CA ILE A 37 -12.61 -12.03 3.06
C ILE A 37 -13.93 -11.27 2.87
N PRO A 38 -15.05 -11.95 2.59
CA PRO A 38 -16.33 -11.28 2.44
C PRO A 38 -16.71 -10.54 3.74
N ASP A 39 -17.48 -9.47 3.60
CA ASP A 39 -18.11 -8.68 4.65
C ASP A 39 -19.20 -9.51 5.38
N ALA A 40 -18.82 -10.65 5.93
CA ALA A 40 -19.66 -11.62 6.60
C ALA A 40 -19.10 -11.95 7.99
N SER A 41 -19.91 -12.56 8.86
CA SER A 41 -19.42 -13.04 10.15
C SER A 41 -18.87 -14.46 10.04
N PHE A 42 -17.69 -14.72 10.59
CA PHE A 42 -17.07 -16.04 10.63
C PHE A 42 -17.85 -17.11 11.41
N ASN A 43 -18.92 -16.75 12.12
CA ASN A 43 -19.69 -17.68 12.95
C ASN A 43 -20.80 -18.42 12.21
N ASN A 44 -20.94 -18.19 10.90
CA ASN A 44 -21.92 -18.88 10.06
C ASN A 44 -21.26 -19.58 8.86
N LEU A 45 -19.94 -19.79 8.90
CA LEU A 45 -19.22 -20.44 7.79
C LEU A 45 -19.42 -21.95 7.86
N SER A 46 -19.82 -22.52 6.74
CA SER A 46 -19.83 -23.96 6.50
C SER A 46 -18.41 -24.54 6.43
N GLU A 47 -18.30 -25.85 6.56
CA GLU A 47 -17.04 -26.58 6.45
C GLU A 47 -16.31 -26.32 5.12
N PRO A 48 -16.97 -26.36 3.94
CA PRO A 48 -16.32 -26.00 2.68
C PRO A 48 -15.77 -24.57 2.66
N GLU A 49 -16.49 -23.61 3.24
CA GLU A 49 -16.04 -22.21 3.30
C GLU A 49 -14.83 -22.03 4.21
N CYS A 50 -14.78 -22.79 5.32
CA CYS A 50 -13.59 -22.83 6.18
C CYS A 50 -12.36 -23.35 5.41
N ARG A 51 -12.52 -24.35 4.54
CA ARG A 51 -11.42 -24.89 3.73
C ARG A 51 -10.86 -23.89 2.72
N THR A 52 -11.69 -23.02 2.16
CA THR A 52 -11.25 -21.97 1.22
C THR A 52 -10.09 -21.15 1.79
N CYS A 53 -10.12 -20.85 3.09
CA CYS A 53 -9.04 -20.13 3.75
C CYS A 53 -7.95 -21.07 4.25
N HIS A 54 -8.31 -22.13 4.98
CA HIS A 54 -7.34 -22.95 5.71
C HIS A 54 -6.57 -23.98 4.85
N GLN A 55 -6.99 -24.20 3.61
CA GLN A 55 -6.24 -25.01 2.64
C GLN A 55 -5.49 -24.17 1.60
N ASN A 56 -5.69 -22.85 1.60
CA ASN A 56 -5.00 -21.96 0.69
C ASN A 56 -3.62 -21.58 1.27
N PRO A 57 -2.51 -22.07 0.68
CA PRO A 57 -1.17 -21.78 1.17
C PRO A 57 -0.80 -20.29 1.02
N SER A 58 -1.53 -19.53 0.19
CA SER A 58 -1.37 -18.08 0.07
C SER A 58 -2.03 -17.31 1.21
N ILE A 59 -2.91 -17.96 1.99
CA ILE A 59 -3.62 -17.36 3.13
C ILE A 59 -3.02 -17.85 4.47
N VAL A 60 -2.56 -19.11 4.53
CA VAL A 60 -2.08 -19.74 5.79
C VAL A 60 -0.75 -20.48 5.57
N ASP A 61 0.27 -20.16 6.39
CA ASP A 61 1.61 -20.78 6.42
C ASP A 61 1.77 -21.67 7.70
N PRO A 62 2.30 -22.92 7.65
CA PRO A 62 2.98 -23.65 6.57
C PRO A 62 2.05 -24.36 5.56
N GLY A 63 0.77 -23.97 5.50
CA GLY A 63 -0.20 -24.55 4.59
C GLY A 63 -0.85 -25.84 5.09
N THR A 64 -2.07 -26.04 4.58
CA THR A 64 -3.02 -27.16 4.75
C THR A 64 -3.34 -27.62 6.19
N ILE A 65 -4.64 -27.63 6.49
CA ILE A 65 -5.26 -28.16 7.73
C ILE A 65 -4.70 -29.49 8.25
N PRO A 66 -4.44 -30.52 7.41
CA PRO A 66 -4.00 -31.83 7.91
C PRO A 66 -2.67 -31.75 8.66
N ASN A 67 -1.74 -30.92 8.19
CA ASN A 67 -0.44 -30.76 8.82
C ASN A 67 -0.58 -30.06 10.18
N ARG A 68 -1.47 -29.08 10.30
CA ARG A 68 -1.69 -28.34 11.55
C ARG A 68 -2.30 -29.19 12.67
N HIS A 69 -3.27 -30.05 12.35
CA HIS A 69 -3.89 -30.91 13.36
C HIS A 69 -2.97 -32.02 13.85
N HIS A 70 -2.19 -32.64 12.95
CA HIS A 70 -1.23 -33.66 13.37
C HIS A 70 -0.07 -33.08 14.20
N LEU A 71 0.25 -31.79 14.05
CA LEU A 71 1.22 -31.11 14.91
C LEU A 71 0.73 -30.90 16.35
N LEU A 72 -0.56 -31.10 16.63
CA LEU A 72 -1.08 -31.06 18.00
C LEU A 72 -0.75 -32.33 18.78
N ILE A 73 -0.39 -33.43 18.13
CA ILE A 73 -0.10 -34.70 18.82
C ILE A 73 1.03 -34.48 19.85
N ASN A 74 0.82 -34.98 21.07
CA ASN A 74 1.67 -34.79 22.25
C ASN A 74 1.76 -33.36 22.80
N THR A 75 1.00 -32.40 22.27
CA THR A 75 0.85 -31.08 22.90
C THR A 75 -0.22 -31.14 24.00
N PRO A 76 -0.13 -30.32 25.06
CA PRO A 76 -1.15 -30.28 26.12
C PRO A 76 -2.54 -29.94 25.58
N LEU A 77 -3.58 -30.63 26.09
CA LEU A 77 -4.97 -30.25 25.84
C LEU A 77 -5.20 -28.83 26.36
N GLN A 78 -5.73 -27.94 25.51
CA GLN A 78 -5.92 -26.53 25.87
C GLN A 78 -7.01 -26.36 26.93
N VAL A 79 -8.04 -27.19 26.87
CA VAL A 79 -9.04 -27.39 27.92
C VAL A 79 -9.37 -28.89 28.04
N PRO A 80 -9.73 -29.40 29.23
CA PRO A 80 -10.24 -30.77 29.36
C PRO A 80 -11.40 -31.01 28.39
N ASN A 81 -11.42 -32.14 27.68
CA ASN A 81 -12.40 -32.46 26.64
C ASN A 81 -12.36 -31.56 25.39
N SER A 82 -11.24 -30.89 25.11
CA SER A 82 -11.08 -30.12 23.86
C SER A 82 -10.94 -30.98 22.61
N ALA A 83 -10.68 -32.28 22.78
CA ALA A 83 -10.71 -33.26 21.71
C ALA A 83 -12.03 -34.06 21.79
N PRO A 84 -12.67 -34.39 20.66
CA PRO A 84 -14.05 -34.86 20.68
C PRO A 84 -14.19 -36.33 21.11
N PHE A 85 -13.08 -37.09 21.11
CA PHE A 85 -13.02 -38.45 21.63
C PHE A 85 -12.02 -38.56 22.77
N ASP A 86 -11.77 -37.44 23.45
CA ASP A 86 -10.94 -37.39 24.64
C ASP A 86 -11.41 -38.43 25.66
N GLN A 87 -10.49 -39.28 26.12
CA GLN A 87 -10.79 -40.21 27.20
C GLN A 87 -10.49 -39.52 28.52
N SER A 88 -11.38 -39.66 29.48
CA SER A 88 -11.20 -39.07 30.82
C SER A 88 -9.83 -39.46 31.40
N GLY A 89 -8.94 -38.47 31.54
CA GLY A 89 -7.60 -38.65 32.09
C GLY A 89 -6.44 -38.29 31.16
N ASP A 90 -6.69 -38.08 29.87
CA ASP A 90 -5.65 -37.59 28.96
C ASP A 90 -5.28 -36.12 29.29
N THR A 91 -3.99 -35.80 29.19
CA THR A 91 -3.49 -34.42 29.39
C THR A 91 -2.90 -33.84 28.11
N THR A 92 -2.81 -34.63 27.04
CA THR A 92 -2.23 -34.25 25.74
C THR A 92 -3.07 -34.79 24.60
N TYR A 93 -3.05 -34.14 23.44
CA TYR A 93 -3.71 -34.67 22.24
C TYR A 93 -3.05 -35.97 21.79
N GLN A 94 -3.85 -37.04 21.67
CA GLN A 94 -3.44 -38.32 21.09
C GLN A 94 -4.19 -38.59 19.78
N CYS A 95 -3.69 -39.56 19.00
CA CYS A 95 -4.36 -39.98 17.76
C CYS A 95 -5.82 -40.37 17.98
N LEU A 96 -6.12 -41.05 19.10
CA LEU A 96 -7.47 -41.49 19.45
C LEU A 96 -8.32 -40.41 20.11
N SER A 97 -7.72 -39.34 20.64
CA SER A 97 -8.47 -38.18 21.15
C SER A 97 -9.18 -37.45 19.99
N CYS A 98 -8.63 -37.54 18.77
CA CYS A 98 -9.14 -36.91 17.56
C CYS A 98 -9.64 -37.88 16.48
N HIS A 99 -9.49 -39.20 16.65
CA HIS A 99 -9.96 -40.16 15.66
C HIS A 99 -10.61 -41.37 16.33
N GLN A 100 -11.85 -41.65 15.95
CA GLN A 100 -12.48 -42.90 16.31
C GLN A 100 -12.01 -44.00 15.34
N GLN A 101 -11.71 -45.19 15.87
CA GLN A 101 -11.53 -46.38 15.06
C GLN A 101 -12.88 -47.09 14.89
N VAL A 102 -13.22 -47.41 13.65
CA VAL A 102 -14.44 -48.14 13.29
C VAL A 102 -14.04 -49.45 12.62
N TRP A 103 -14.68 -50.54 13.02
CA TRP A 103 -14.45 -51.84 12.42
C TRP A 103 -14.96 -51.86 10.97
N ASN A 104 -14.09 -52.20 10.02
CA ASN A 104 -14.47 -52.44 8.63
C ASN A 104 -14.58 -53.96 8.39
N PRO A 105 -15.81 -54.49 8.22
CA PRO A 105 -16.00 -55.93 8.03
C PRO A 105 -15.49 -56.45 6.67
N VAL A 106 -15.37 -55.58 5.66
CA VAL A 106 -14.89 -55.97 4.31
C VAL A 106 -13.39 -56.24 4.33
N THR A 107 -12.63 -55.42 5.06
CA THR A 107 -11.17 -55.58 5.19
C THR A 107 -10.76 -56.34 6.45
N SER A 108 -11.70 -56.69 7.32
CA SER A 108 -11.46 -57.30 8.64
C SER A 108 -10.41 -56.52 9.45
N SER A 109 -10.50 -55.20 9.43
CA SER A 109 -9.56 -54.31 10.12
C SER A 109 -10.26 -53.09 10.71
N TYR A 110 -9.66 -52.51 11.76
CA TYR A 110 -10.06 -51.18 12.23
C TYR A 110 -9.52 -50.12 11.26
N VAL A 111 -10.38 -49.20 10.85
CA VAL A 111 -10.03 -48.03 10.07
C VAL A 111 -10.40 -46.78 10.85
N PHE A 112 -9.67 -45.69 10.67
CA PHE A 112 -10.07 -44.42 11.26
C PHE A 112 -11.32 -43.89 10.57
N ASN A 113 -12.31 -43.52 11.37
CA ASN A 113 -13.43 -42.71 10.89
C ASN A 113 -12.88 -41.34 10.50
N THR A 114 -12.89 -41.06 9.20
CA THR A 114 -12.39 -39.80 8.69
C THR A 114 -13.52 -38.79 8.69
N TYR A 115 -13.75 -38.15 9.84
CA TYR A 115 -14.42 -36.86 9.84
C TYR A 115 -13.34 -35.82 9.60
N ARG A 116 -13.54 -34.99 8.57
CA ARG A 116 -12.69 -33.82 8.33
C ARG A 116 -13.46 -32.52 8.58
N ASP A 117 -14.64 -32.62 9.19
CA ASP A 117 -15.43 -31.45 9.53
C ASP A 117 -14.79 -30.71 10.71
N CYS A 118 -14.24 -29.54 10.40
CA CYS A 118 -13.56 -28.71 11.38
C CYS A 118 -14.54 -28.20 12.45
N LEU A 119 -15.83 -28.04 12.11
CA LEU A 119 -16.88 -27.54 13.01
C LEU A 119 -17.21 -28.52 14.14
N PHE A 120 -16.77 -29.78 14.02
CA PHE A 120 -16.94 -30.77 15.07
C PHE A 120 -16.18 -30.41 16.36
N CYS A 121 -15.03 -29.75 16.23
CA CYS A 121 -14.24 -29.25 17.37
C CYS A 121 -14.29 -27.72 17.46
N HIS A 122 -14.30 -27.03 16.32
CA HIS A 122 -14.38 -25.58 16.24
C HIS A 122 -15.85 -25.14 16.20
N THR A 123 -16.56 -25.37 17.30
CA THR A 123 -17.96 -24.94 17.41
C THR A 123 -18.04 -23.43 17.27
N GLN A 124 -18.83 -22.98 16.30
CA GLN A 124 -19.17 -21.58 16.14
C GLN A 124 -20.39 -21.31 17.01
N ILE A 125 -20.25 -20.37 17.95
CA ILE A 125 -21.36 -19.97 18.81
C ILE A 125 -21.91 -18.66 18.25
N SER A 126 -23.21 -18.65 17.96
CA SER A 126 -23.88 -17.46 17.44
C SER A 126 -23.67 -16.29 18.41
N ASN A 127 -23.24 -15.14 17.87
CA ASN A 127 -22.93 -13.90 18.61
C ASN A 127 -21.72 -13.94 19.57
N GLU A 128 -20.89 -14.99 19.55
CA GLU A 128 -19.62 -14.99 20.29
C GLU A 128 -18.43 -14.63 19.40
N ALA A 129 -17.25 -14.44 20.00
CA ALA A 129 -16.04 -14.30 19.23
C ALA A 129 -15.88 -15.45 18.26
N SER A 130 -15.56 -15.16 16.99
CA SER A 130 -15.04 -16.23 16.15
C SER A 130 -13.81 -16.81 16.83
N VAL A 131 -13.66 -18.14 16.80
CA VAL A 131 -12.46 -18.82 17.33
C VAL A 131 -11.16 -18.25 16.73
N HIS A 132 -11.24 -17.61 15.56
CA HIS A 132 -10.12 -16.91 14.91
C HIS A 132 -9.69 -15.63 15.65
N HIS A 133 -10.62 -14.90 16.26
CA HIS A 133 -10.35 -13.68 17.03
C HIS A 133 -9.96 -13.93 18.50
N LEU A 134 -9.96 -15.19 18.93
CA LEU A 134 -9.44 -15.63 20.23
C LEU A 134 -7.95 -15.97 20.20
N THR A 135 -7.33 -15.96 19.02
CA THR A 135 -5.91 -16.28 18.87
C THR A 135 -5.01 -15.20 19.47
N ILE A 136 -3.80 -15.58 19.91
CA ILE A 136 -2.80 -14.63 20.45
C ILE A 136 -2.51 -13.51 19.45
N LYS A 137 -2.42 -13.84 18.15
CA LYS A 137 -2.17 -12.85 17.08
C LYS A 137 -3.31 -11.85 16.94
N ALA A 138 -4.57 -12.31 16.88
CA ALA A 138 -5.72 -11.43 16.79
C ALA A 138 -5.85 -10.53 18.03
N LYS A 139 -5.60 -11.07 19.23
CA LYS A 139 -5.57 -10.28 20.48
C LYS A 139 -4.41 -9.29 20.55
N ALA A 140 -3.34 -9.54 19.82
CA ALA A 140 -2.21 -8.62 19.67
C ALA A 140 -2.39 -7.60 18.53
N GLY A 141 -3.53 -7.59 17.84
CA GLY A 141 -3.77 -6.69 16.71
C GLY A 141 -2.96 -7.01 15.43
N ASP A 142 -2.44 -8.24 15.30
CA ASP A 142 -1.83 -8.76 14.06
C ASP A 142 -2.94 -9.29 13.14
N CYS A 143 -3.79 -8.38 12.67
CA CYS A 143 -4.94 -8.63 11.81
C CYS A 143 -4.50 -9.05 10.40
N LYS A 144 -3.43 -8.43 9.89
CA LYS A 144 -2.88 -8.62 8.55
C LYS A 144 -2.42 -10.04 8.30
N ALA A 145 -1.93 -10.73 9.33
CA ALA A 145 -1.58 -12.14 9.25
C ALA A 145 -2.74 -13.06 8.83
N CYS A 146 -3.99 -12.62 8.93
CA CYS A 146 -5.16 -13.39 8.49
C CYS A 146 -6.03 -12.66 7.46
N HIS A 147 -6.09 -11.33 7.50
CA HIS A 147 -6.99 -10.52 6.66
C HIS A 147 -6.31 -9.89 5.43
N GLY A 148 -4.99 -10.06 5.27
CA GLY A 148 -4.27 -9.71 4.04
C GLY A 148 -4.18 -8.20 3.75
N LEU A 149 -5.22 -7.64 3.11
CA LEU A 149 -5.25 -6.23 2.68
C LEU A 149 -5.56 -5.24 3.81
N ILE A 150 -6.09 -5.74 4.92
CA ILE A 150 -6.31 -4.98 6.16
C ILE A 150 -4.95 -4.72 6.84
N ASP A 151 -4.78 -3.52 7.38
CA ASP A 151 -3.60 -3.11 8.14
C ASP A 151 -3.76 -3.42 9.64
N ASP A 152 -2.63 -3.49 10.34
CA ASP A 152 -2.60 -3.77 11.77
C ASP A 152 -2.79 -2.48 12.58
N PRO A 153 -3.79 -2.39 13.48
CA PRO A 153 -4.10 -1.16 14.23
C PRO A 153 -2.97 -0.69 15.16
N LEU A 154 -2.04 -1.58 15.49
CA LEU A 154 -0.91 -1.29 16.39
C LEU A 154 0.41 -1.10 15.65
N VAL A 155 0.43 -1.21 14.32
CA VAL A 155 1.63 -1.01 13.50
C VAL A 155 1.50 0.29 12.72
N ALA A 156 2.60 1.05 12.66
CA ALA A 156 2.63 2.30 11.92
C ALA A 156 2.39 2.04 10.43
N HIS A 157 1.25 2.50 9.93
CA HIS A 157 0.93 2.66 8.53
C HIS A 157 0.41 4.09 8.31
N TYR A 158 0.16 4.45 7.05
CA TYR A 158 -0.28 5.80 6.74
C TYR A 158 -1.75 6.01 7.17
N ILE A 159 -1.93 6.82 8.19
CA ILE A 159 -3.23 7.40 8.59
C ILE A 159 -3.12 8.91 8.36
N PRO A 160 -4.00 9.52 7.57
CA PRO A 160 -4.00 10.96 7.35
C PRO A 160 -4.09 11.74 8.68
N THR A 161 -3.13 12.64 8.92
CA THR A 161 -3.05 13.45 10.16
C THR A 161 -3.76 14.80 10.08
N TYR A 162 -4.24 15.18 8.89
CA TYR A 162 -5.00 16.41 8.70
C TYR A 162 -6.46 16.23 9.15
N ALA A 163 -7.09 17.35 9.54
CA ALA A 163 -8.49 17.36 9.91
C ALA A 163 -9.37 16.86 8.74
N PRO A 164 -10.38 16.01 9.00
CA PRO A 164 -11.41 15.65 8.03
C PRO A 164 -11.96 16.90 7.32
N SER A 165 -12.18 16.78 6.01
CA SER A 165 -12.77 17.85 5.20
C SER A 165 -14.19 17.47 4.77
N LEU A 166 -14.88 18.37 4.06
CA LEU A 166 -16.21 18.08 3.50
C LEU A 166 -16.23 16.86 2.57
N VAL A 167 -15.08 16.52 1.97
CA VAL A 167 -14.94 15.35 1.10
C VAL A 167 -14.41 14.13 1.84
N THR A 168 -14.13 14.21 3.13
CA THR A 168 -13.77 13.02 3.91
C THR A 168 -15.01 12.13 4.09
N PRO A 169 -14.93 10.82 3.77
CA PRO A 169 -16.03 9.89 4.04
C PRO A 169 -16.27 9.76 5.53
N TRP A 170 -17.53 9.60 5.94
CA TRP A 170 -17.88 9.24 7.31
C TRP A 170 -18.24 7.76 7.38
N PRO A 171 -18.02 7.06 8.51
CA PRO A 171 -18.50 5.69 8.67
C PRO A 171 -20.02 5.58 8.48
N SER A 172 -20.78 6.57 8.97
CA SER A 172 -22.23 6.69 8.82
C SER A 172 -22.71 8.09 9.22
N ASN A 173 -23.97 8.42 8.91
CA ASN A 173 -24.71 9.59 9.41
C ASN A 173 -24.02 10.94 9.16
N LYS A 174 -23.30 11.08 8.05
CA LYS A 174 -22.70 12.37 7.68
C LYS A 174 -23.81 13.43 7.60
N PRO A 175 -23.73 14.55 8.34
CA PRO A 175 -24.77 15.57 8.33
C PRO A 175 -25.01 16.17 6.95
N THR A 176 -23.98 16.13 6.12
CA THR A 176 -24.01 16.57 4.74
C THR A 176 -23.99 15.37 3.78
N ALA A 177 -24.43 14.17 4.17
CA ALA A 177 -24.55 13.06 3.22
C ALA A 177 -25.51 13.42 2.08
N GLY A 178 -25.20 13.02 0.84
CA GLY A 178 -26.15 13.15 -0.26
C GLY A 178 -27.45 12.39 0.00
N PRO A 179 -28.49 12.61 -0.83
CA PRO A 179 -29.84 12.08 -0.60
C PRO A 179 -29.89 10.56 -0.51
N ASN A 180 -28.92 9.85 -1.10
CA ASN A 180 -28.83 8.39 -1.07
C ASN A 180 -27.76 7.89 -0.09
N GLY A 181 -27.16 8.80 0.69
CA GLY A 181 -26.04 8.49 1.55
C GLY A 181 -24.67 8.77 0.94
N GLU A 182 -24.55 9.54 -0.14
CA GLU A 182 -23.24 9.90 -0.69
C GLU A 182 -22.38 10.59 0.39
N GLY A 183 -21.11 10.21 0.52
CA GLY A 183 -20.22 10.73 1.56
C GLY A 183 -20.09 9.86 2.82
N GLN A 184 -20.79 8.72 2.87
CA GLN A 184 -20.68 7.74 3.95
C GLN A 184 -20.37 6.34 3.42
N CYS A 185 -19.66 5.53 4.22
CA CYS A 185 -19.24 4.17 3.85
C CYS A 185 -20.42 3.26 3.50
N THR A 186 -21.58 3.47 4.14
CA THR A 186 -22.82 2.70 3.88
C THR A 186 -23.39 2.92 2.49
N PHE A 187 -22.94 3.95 1.76
CA PHE A 187 -23.30 4.10 0.35
C PHE A 187 -22.79 2.93 -0.48
N CYS A 188 -21.53 2.52 -0.29
CA CYS A 188 -20.92 1.43 -1.06
C CYS A 188 -20.93 0.07 -0.33
N HIS A 189 -21.03 0.08 1.00
CA HIS A 189 -21.10 -1.11 1.84
C HIS A 189 -22.51 -1.31 2.39
N ASP A 190 -23.49 -1.42 1.48
CA ASP A 190 -24.86 -1.77 1.90
C ASP A 190 -24.95 -3.24 2.30
N ALA A 191 -25.71 -3.51 3.36
CA ALA A 191 -25.93 -4.85 3.85
C ALA A 191 -27.00 -5.56 2.99
N GLY A 192 -26.86 -6.86 2.78
CA GLY A 192 -27.87 -7.63 2.06
C GLY A 192 -27.38 -8.98 1.54
N PHE A 193 -28.28 -9.72 0.90
CA PHE A 193 -27.93 -11.01 0.31
C PHE A 193 -27.28 -10.81 -1.06
N ASN A 194 -26.00 -11.14 -1.18
CA ASN A 194 -25.30 -11.15 -2.45
C ASN A 194 -25.67 -12.41 -3.23
N THR A 195 -26.58 -12.26 -4.20
CA THR A 195 -27.08 -13.38 -5.02
C THR A 195 -26.01 -14.05 -5.90
N ALA A 196 -24.92 -13.34 -6.22
CA ALA A 196 -23.82 -13.89 -7.03
C ALA A 196 -22.93 -14.83 -6.22
N THR A 197 -22.72 -14.54 -4.94
CA THR A 197 -21.89 -15.37 -4.02
C THR A 197 -22.72 -16.23 -3.08
N SER A 198 -24.04 -16.02 -3.01
CA SER A 198 -24.95 -16.61 -2.03
C SER A 198 -24.56 -16.35 -0.57
N LEU A 199 -23.95 -15.19 -0.30
CA LEU A 199 -23.53 -14.76 1.03
C LEU A 199 -24.37 -13.60 1.54
N ASP A 200 -24.67 -13.61 2.84
CA ASP A 200 -25.20 -12.44 3.55
C ASP A 200 -24.05 -11.45 3.83
N VAL A 201 -24.06 -10.33 3.12
CA VAL A 201 -23.22 -9.17 3.40
C VAL A 201 -23.82 -8.44 4.60
N LEU A 202 -23.07 -8.39 5.69
CA LEU A 202 -23.50 -7.73 6.91
C LEU A 202 -23.22 -6.22 6.81
N SER A 203 -23.98 -5.43 7.58
CA SER A 203 -23.70 -4.00 7.72
C SER A 203 -22.33 -3.79 8.37
N ASN A 204 -21.77 -2.59 8.25
CA ASN A 204 -20.53 -2.24 8.94
C ASN A 204 -20.56 -2.57 10.45
N SER A 205 -21.68 -2.33 11.12
CA SER A 205 -21.84 -2.74 12.52
C SER A 205 -21.92 -4.26 12.69
N GLY A 206 -22.52 -4.99 11.74
CA GLY A 206 -22.64 -6.44 11.79
C GLY A 206 -21.34 -7.19 11.50
N THR A 207 -20.45 -6.61 10.69
CA THR A 207 -19.11 -7.17 10.43
C THR A 207 -18.12 -6.87 11.56
N HIS A 208 -18.30 -5.77 12.31
CA HIS A 208 -17.34 -5.34 13.32
C HIS A 208 -17.78 -5.60 14.77
N HIS A 209 -19.09 -5.52 15.08
CA HIS A 209 -19.62 -5.92 16.39
C HIS A 209 -19.87 -7.43 16.43
N SER A 210 -19.79 -8.02 17.63
CA SER A 210 -19.92 -9.49 17.83
C SER A 210 -18.86 -10.33 17.10
N THR A 211 -17.79 -9.70 16.62
CA THR A 211 -16.57 -10.38 16.16
C THR A 211 -15.81 -11.04 17.30
N GLY A 212 -16.08 -10.58 18.53
CA GLY A 212 -15.41 -10.91 19.78
C GLY A 212 -13.93 -10.52 19.85
N LEU A 213 -13.56 -9.55 19.02
CA LEU A 213 -12.52 -8.59 19.35
C LEU A 213 -13.06 -7.69 20.48
N GLY A 214 -13.03 -8.26 21.69
CA GLY A 214 -13.34 -7.58 22.93
C GLY A 214 -14.66 -8.01 23.59
N LEU A 215 -14.62 -8.23 24.90
CA LEU A 215 -15.80 -8.14 25.76
C LEU A 215 -16.00 -6.66 26.13
N ALA A 216 -17.20 -6.26 26.56
CA ALA A 216 -17.54 -4.86 26.86
C ALA A 216 -16.62 -4.13 27.88
N SER A 217 -15.66 -4.83 28.50
CA SER A 217 -14.66 -4.31 29.44
C SER A 217 -13.22 -4.25 28.89
N SER A 218 -13.02 -4.55 27.61
CA SER A 218 -11.68 -4.78 27.02
C SER A 218 -11.19 -3.57 26.20
N ALA A 219 -9.88 -3.35 26.18
CA ALA A 219 -9.24 -2.19 25.53
C ALA A 219 -9.42 -2.20 23.99
N GLU A 220 -9.80 -3.34 23.44
CA GLU A 220 -10.01 -3.59 22.02
C GLU A 220 -11.19 -2.80 21.45
N CYS A 221 -12.17 -2.41 22.26
CA CYS A 221 -13.22 -1.47 21.81
C CYS A 221 -12.62 -0.13 21.36
N LEU A 222 -11.45 0.26 21.90
CA LEU A 222 -10.75 1.49 21.52
C LEU A 222 -10.03 1.40 20.17
N PHE A 223 -9.98 0.22 19.56
CA PHE A 223 -9.52 0.09 18.17
C PHE A 223 -10.51 0.80 17.24
N CYS A 224 -11.81 0.62 17.48
CA CYS A 224 -12.88 1.12 16.62
C CYS A 224 -13.59 2.35 17.18
N HIS A 225 -13.58 2.55 18.50
CA HIS A 225 -14.23 3.67 19.16
C HIS A 225 -13.21 4.57 19.85
N ASP A 226 -13.07 5.78 19.35
CA ASP A 226 -12.45 6.84 20.14
C ASP A 226 -13.55 7.78 20.62
N PHE A 227 -13.97 7.60 21.87
CA PHE A 227 -15.05 8.39 22.47
C PHE A 227 -14.66 9.85 22.75
N ASN A 228 -13.40 10.22 22.49
CA ASN A 228 -12.89 11.57 22.74
C ASN A 228 -12.71 12.39 21.45
N VAL A 229 -12.86 11.78 20.27
CA VAL A 229 -12.78 12.51 19.00
C VAL A 229 -14.18 12.90 18.51
N PRO A 230 -14.34 14.04 17.84
CA PRO A 230 -15.61 14.41 17.25
C PRO A 230 -16.02 13.43 16.14
N ASP A 231 -17.32 13.37 15.83
CA ASP A 231 -17.89 12.42 14.86
C ASP A 231 -17.23 12.49 13.48
N ASP A 232 -16.77 13.67 13.06
CA ASP A 232 -16.09 13.86 11.78
C ASP A 232 -14.73 13.16 11.69
N GLN A 233 -14.09 12.88 12.84
CA GLN A 233 -12.82 12.18 12.97
C GLN A 233 -12.96 10.69 13.21
N THR A 234 -14.20 10.16 13.31
CA THR A 234 -14.44 8.73 13.54
C THR A 234 -13.90 7.84 12.44
N ILE A 235 -13.78 8.37 11.21
CA ILE A 235 -13.13 7.65 10.10
C ILE A 235 -11.67 7.29 10.40
N ARG A 236 -10.97 8.05 11.26
CA ARG A 236 -9.59 7.76 11.66
C ARG A 236 -9.48 6.47 12.46
N ALA A 237 -10.53 6.07 13.18
CA ALA A 237 -10.56 4.78 13.85
C ALA A 237 -10.64 3.63 12.83
N CYS A 238 -11.42 3.80 11.76
CA CYS A 238 -11.47 2.84 10.65
C CYS A 238 -10.12 2.75 9.93
N GLU A 239 -9.46 3.88 9.69
CA GLU A 239 -8.17 3.93 9.00
C GLU A 239 -7.05 3.19 9.73
N LYS A 240 -7.16 2.94 11.04
CA LYS A 240 -6.21 2.09 11.79
C LYS A 240 -6.17 0.65 11.27
N CYS A 241 -7.27 0.14 10.76
CA CYS A 241 -7.35 -1.21 10.19
C CYS A 241 -7.48 -1.15 8.67
N HIS A 242 -8.01 -0.06 8.14
CA HIS A 242 -8.24 0.09 6.72
C HIS A 242 -7.33 1.19 6.15
N GLY A 243 -6.12 0.82 5.70
CA GLY A 243 -5.29 1.74 4.94
C GLY A 243 -5.88 2.09 3.58
N VAL A 244 -5.24 3.04 2.90
CA VAL A 244 -5.65 3.52 1.57
C VAL A 244 -5.86 2.37 0.59
N ALA A 245 -5.01 1.33 0.64
CA ALA A 245 -5.12 0.16 -0.21
C ALA A 245 -6.44 -0.59 0.02
N SER A 246 -6.81 -0.89 1.27
CA SER A 246 -8.07 -1.57 1.58
C SER A 246 -9.32 -0.71 1.40
N LEU A 247 -9.26 0.58 1.77
CA LEU A 247 -10.40 1.49 1.66
C LEU A 247 -10.79 1.81 0.20
N HIS A 248 -9.83 1.70 -0.73
CA HIS A 248 -10.10 1.89 -2.16
C HIS A 248 -10.13 0.57 -2.96
N ASN A 249 -10.08 -0.58 -2.26
CA ASN A 249 -10.25 -1.90 -2.88
C ASN A 249 -11.73 -2.32 -2.96
N ILE A 250 -12.65 -1.35 -2.90
CA ILE A 250 -14.11 -1.55 -2.96
C ILE A 250 -14.55 -1.77 -4.43
N GLN A 251 -13.80 -2.57 -5.19
CA GLN A 251 -13.82 -2.59 -6.65
C GLN A 251 -14.69 -3.74 -7.17
N ALA A 252 -15.82 -3.44 -7.83
CA ALA A 252 -16.57 -4.42 -8.60
C ALA A 252 -16.31 -4.26 -10.10
N ASN A 253 -16.20 -5.38 -10.83
CA ASN A 253 -16.24 -5.30 -12.29
C ASN A 253 -17.60 -4.75 -12.70
N SER A 254 -17.63 -3.63 -13.42
CA SER A 254 -18.86 -3.16 -14.04
C SER A 254 -19.35 -4.16 -15.10
N PRO A 255 -20.67 -4.24 -15.34
CA PRO A 255 -21.26 -5.05 -16.41
C PRO A 255 -20.92 -4.49 -17.80
N ASN A 256 -20.08 -3.46 -17.88
CA ASN A 256 -19.65 -2.86 -19.11
C ASN A 256 -18.86 -3.88 -19.95
N THR A 257 -19.37 -4.09 -21.16
CA THR A 257 -18.82 -5.05 -22.12
C THR A 257 -17.35 -4.82 -22.46
N ALA A 258 -16.82 -3.62 -22.22
CA ALA A 258 -15.42 -3.27 -22.47
C ALA A 258 -14.43 -3.83 -21.42
N ASN A 259 -14.92 -4.32 -20.28
CA ASN A 259 -14.13 -4.65 -19.08
C ASN A 259 -14.78 -5.74 -18.20
N LEU A 260 -15.69 -6.56 -18.74
CA LEU A 260 -16.42 -7.62 -18.03
C LEU A 260 -15.59 -8.57 -17.16
N THR A 261 -14.31 -8.77 -17.48
CA THR A 261 -13.45 -9.73 -16.78
C THR A 261 -12.34 -9.09 -15.97
N THR A 262 -12.18 -7.77 -16.03
CA THR A 262 -11.07 -7.07 -15.38
C THR A 262 -11.45 -5.64 -15.00
N ILE A 263 -11.04 -5.26 -13.79
CA ILE A 263 -11.05 -3.90 -13.25
C ILE A 263 -10.19 -2.99 -14.16
N VAL A 264 -10.78 -1.99 -14.82
CA VAL A 264 -10.09 -0.97 -15.65
C VAL A 264 -10.36 0.46 -15.13
N PRO A 265 -9.38 1.12 -14.47
CA PRO A 265 -9.49 2.50 -14.00
C PRO A 265 -10.05 3.48 -15.04
N GLY A 266 -11.03 4.28 -14.62
CA GLY A 266 -11.71 5.29 -15.45
C GLY A 266 -12.61 4.76 -16.56
N LYS A 267 -12.79 3.44 -16.68
CA LYS A 267 -13.68 2.82 -17.68
C LYS A 267 -14.80 1.98 -17.08
N GLU A 268 -14.85 1.85 -15.76
CA GLU A 268 -16.02 1.26 -15.11
C GLU A 268 -17.25 2.14 -15.30
N ASP A 269 -18.41 1.48 -15.35
CA ASP A 269 -19.67 2.17 -15.19
C ASP A 269 -19.73 2.87 -13.83
N ALA A 270 -20.52 3.93 -13.75
CA ALA A 270 -20.78 4.59 -12.48
C ALA A 270 -21.27 3.58 -11.43
N TYR A 271 -20.76 3.74 -10.21
CA TYR A 271 -21.04 2.97 -9.00
C TYR A 271 -20.31 1.62 -8.85
N TYR A 272 -19.31 1.33 -9.68
CA TYR A 272 -18.55 0.07 -9.62
C TYR A 272 -17.13 0.19 -9.03
N GLY A 273 -16.75 1.38 -8.55
CA GLY A 273 -15.69 1.53 -7.53
C GLY A 273 -14.29 1.84 -8.07
N HIS A 274 -14.14 2.65 -9.12
CA HIS A 274 -12.83 2.99 -9.67
C HIS A 274 -12.40 4.46 -9.58
N ILE A 275 -11.11 4.64 -9.29
CA ILE A 275 -10.36 5.87 -9.58
C ILE A 275 -10.51 6.17 -11.08
N GLY A 276 -11.23 7.25 -11.39
CA GLY A 276 -11.45 7.74 -12.75
C GLY A 276 -12.93 7.92 -13.15
N SER A 277 -13.88 7.29 -12.45
CA SER A 277 -15.30 7.68 -12.54
C SER A 277 -15.64 8.63 -11.41
N ASN A 278 -15.95 9.88 -11.76
CA ASN A 278 -16.20 10.94 -10.77
C ASN A 278 -17.37 10.61 -9.82
N LEU A 279 -18.33 9.78 -10.26
CA LEU A 279 -19.48 9.36 -9.45
C LEU A 279 -19.10 8.36 -8.35
N ASP A 280 -18.05 7.57 -8.53
CA ASP A 280 -17.57 6.62 -7.51
C ASP A 280 -16.85 7.37 -6.39
N CYS A 281 -16.05 8.38 -6.78
CA CYS A 281 -15.53 9.35 -5.83
C CYS A 281 -16.67 10.02 -5.07
N ASN A 282 -17.80 10.34 -5.73
CA ASN A 282 -18.95 10.97 -5.08
C ASN A 282 -19.68 10.06 -4.12
N GLY A 283 -19.70 8.76 -4.37
CA GLY A 283 -20.30 7.81 -3.44
C GLY A 283 -19.66 7.89 -2.05
N CYS A 284 -18.33 7.94 -1.98
CA CYS A 284 -17.60 7.99 -0.71
C CYS A 284 -17.25 9.41 -0.24
N HIS A 285 -17.01 10.34 -1.17
CA HIS A 285 -16.52 11.69 -0.89
C HIS A 285 -17.56 12.79 -1.14
N GLY A 286 -18.78 12.42 -1.53
CA GLY A 286 -19.89 13.32 -1.80
C GLY A 286 -20.40 14.06 -0.56
N PHE A 287 -21.14 15.14 -0.82
CA PHE A 287 -21.95 15.81 0.20
C PHE A 287 -23.13 16.59 -0.42
N VAL A 288 -24.12 16.97 0.41
CA VAL A 288 -25.27 17.80 0.01
C VAL A 288 -24.79 19.12 -0.57
N GLY A 289 -25.15 19.39 -1.81
CA GLY A 289 -24.74 20.60 -2.54
C GLY A 289 -23.44 20.44 -3.32
N MET A 290 -22.92 19.22 -3.47
CA MET A 290 -21.81 18.94 -4.38
C MET A 290 -22.35 18.69 -5.79
N SER A 291 -22.34 19.70 -6.66
CA SER A 291 -22.58 19.48 -8.09
C SER A 291 -21.33 18.90 -8.76
N ALA A 292 -21.51 18.21 -9.89
CA ALA A 292 -20.39 17.76 -10.73
C ALA A 292 -19.46 18.93 -11.18
N ALA A 293 -19.94 20.17 -11.14
CA ALA A 293 -19.17 21.38 -11.46
C ALA A 293 -18.38 21.95 -10.25
N GLU A 294 -18.89 21.81 -9.03
CA GLU A 294 -18.20 22.25 -7.79
C GLU A 294 -17.08 21.29 -7.36
N MET A 295 -17.02 20.11 -7.99
CA MET A 295 -15.93 19.15 -7.88
C MET A 295 -14.72 19.46 -8.77
N ASN A 296 -14.73 20.59 -9.45
CA ASN A 296 -13.47 21.22 -9.80
C ASN A 296 -12.83 21.63 -8.47
N VAL A 297 -12.24 20.65 -7.76
CA VAL A 297 -11.65 20.81 -6.42
C VAL A 297 -10.80 22.05 -6.53
N SER A 298 -11.30 23.14 -5.97
CA SER A 298 -10.71 24.46 -6.02
C SER A 298 -9.48 24.51 -5.09
N ALA A 299 -8.84 23.36 -4.91
CA ALA A 299 -7.72 23.06 -4.05
C ALA A 299 -6.76 22.15 -4.81
N ALA A 300 -5.48 22.20 -4.43
CA ALA A 300 -4.48 21.32 -5.00
C ALA A 300 -4.85 19.85 -4.74
N VAL A 301 -4.97 19.04 -5.78
CA VAL A 301 -4.95 17.57 -5.66
C VAL A 301 -3.60 17.17 -5.09
N ILE A 302 -3.59 16.40 -4.00
CA ILE A 302 -2.37 15.87 -3.40
C ILE A 302 -1.75 14.89 -4.41
N PRO A 303 -0.53 15.14 -4.91
CA PRO A 303 0.13 14.21 -5.82
C PRO A 303 0.49 12.91 -5.12
N ASP A 304 0.51 11.79 -5.83
CA ASP A 304 1.06 10.52 -5.34
C ASP A 304 2.21 10.08 -6.25
N VAL A 305 3.31 9.59 -5.68
CA VAL A 305 4.46 9.08 -6.43
C VAL A 305 4.62 7.60 -6.14
N SER A 306 4.25 6.77 -7.10
CA SER A 306 4.40 5.31 -7.01
C SER A 306 5.83 4.85 -7.29
N GLY A 307 6.64 5.66 -8.00
CA GLY A 307 8.03 5.35 -8.29
C GLY A 307 8.77 6.43 -9.06
N VAL A 308 10.09 6.23 -9.22
CA VAL A 308 10.98 7.06 -10.05
C VAL A 308 11.82 6.18 -10.94
N SER A 309 12.13 6.65 -12.15
CA SER A 309 12.89 5.89 -13.17
C SER A 309 14.29 5.50 -12.71
N VAL A 310 14.90 6.31 -11.83
CA VAL A 310 16.17 6.02 -11.16
C VAL A 310 16.11 6.52 -9.71
N THR A 311 16.58 5.70 -8.77
CA THR A 311 16.70 6.08 -7.35
C THR A 311 18.12 6.51 -6.99
N LYS A 312 19.05 6.47 -7.95
CA LYS A 312 20.46 6.82 -7.77
C LYS A 312 20.98 7.59 -8.97
N VAL A 313 21.71 8.67 -8.69
CA VAL A 313 22.31 9.55 -9.72
C VAL A 313 23.70 10.00 -9.28
N THR A 314 24.55 10.37 -10.24
CA THR A 314 25.93 10.80 -9.95
C THR A 314 26.01 12.31 -9.74
N ALA A 315 26.58 12.75 -8.62
CA ALA A 315 26.86 14.15 -8.32
C ALA A 315 27.75 14.78 -9.41
N GLY A 316 27.51 16.04 -9.74
CA GLY A 316 28.26 16.72 -10.81
C GLY A 316 27.75 16.41 -12.22
N THR A 317 26.70 15.60 -12.36
CA THR A 317 26.10 15.28 -13.67
C THR A 317 24.63 15.70 -13.73
N THR A 318 24.19 16.14 -14.90
CA THR A 318 22.77 16.35 -15.17
C THR A 318 22.10 15.00 -15.37
N ALA A 319 20.97 14.75 -14.70
CA ALA A 319 20.20 13.52 -14.85
C ALA A 319 18.73 13.85 -15.10
N VAL A 320 18.06 13.07 -15.94
CA VAL A 320 16.62 13.18 -16.17
C VAL A 320 15.93 12.09 -15.37
N ILE A 321 14.98 12.47 -14.52
CA ILE A 321 14.17 11.55 -13.71
C ILE A 321 12.72 11.66 -14.17
N THR A 322 12.09 10.51 -14.35
CA THR A 322 10.66 10.41 -14.58
C THR A 322 10.02 9.79 -13.35
N ALA A 323 9.15 10.54 -12.68
CA ALA A 323 8.28 10.05 -11.62
C ALA A 323 7.01 9.45 -12.24
N THR A 324 6.58 8.30 -11.76
CA THR A 324 5.28 7.68 -12.07
C THR A 324 4.36 7.82 -10.87
N GLY A 325 3.07 8.02 -11.10
CA GLY A 325 2.12 8.25 -10.03
C GLY A 325 0.78 8.76 -10.51
N SER A 326 0.16 9.65 -9.75
CA SER A 326 -1.13 10.26 -10.11
C SER A 326 -1.25 11.69 -9.57
N GLY A 327 -2.21 12.46 -10.10
CA GLY A 327 -2.49 13.81 -9.62
C GLY A 327 -1.38 14.79 -9.98
N PHE A 328 -0.61 14.55 -11.04
CA PHE A 328 0.49 15.45 -11.43
C PHE A 328 0.04 16.63 -12.31
N THR A 329 -1.05 16.51 -13.07
CA THR A 329 -1.46 17.58 -13.98
C THR A 329 -1.84 18.88 -13.28
N LYS A 330 -1.89 19.95 -14.09
CA LYS A 330 -2.28 21.28 -13.68
C LYS A 330 -3.74 21.32 -13.22
N ASN A 331 -3.96 21.90 -12.04
CA ASN A 331 -5.31 22.28 -11.59
C ASN A 331 -5.51 23.77 -11.87
N VAL A 332 -6.72 24.17 -12.25
CA VAL A 332 -7.11 25.58 -12.34
C VAL A 332 -8.16 25.83 -11.27
N ILE A 333 -7.84 26.70 -10.33
CA ILE A 333 -8.74 27.15 -9.28
C ILE A 333 -9.32 28.49 -9.70
N THR A 334 -10.62 28.56 -9.95
CA THR A 334 -11.29 29.84 -10.19
C THR A 334 -11.58 30.53 -8.85
N THR A 335 -10.99 31.71 -8.63
CA THR A 335 -11.25 32.56 -7.46
C THR A 335 -12.03 33.82 -7.89
N PRO A 336 -12.62 34.58 -6.95
CA PRO A 336 -13.23 35.87 -7.27
C PRO A 336 -12.27 36.85 -7.97
N ASP A 337 -10.97 36.70 -7.74
CA ASP A 337 -9.91 37.55 -8.31
C ASP A 337 -9.32 36.98 -9.62
N GLY A 338 -9.83 35.84 -10.10
CA GLY A 338 -9.41 35.17 -11.34
C GLY A 338 -8.92 33.73 -11.14
N ASP A 339 -8.51 33.11 -12.25
CA ASP A 339 -8.01 31.74 -12.27
C ASP A 339 -6.57 31.63 -11.74
N ILE A 340 -6.37 30.79 -10.73
CA ILE A 340 -5.06 30.42 -10.20
C ILE A 340 -4.67 29.06 -10.79
N VAL A 341 -3.55 29.05 -11.51
CA VAL A 341 -2.97 27.84 -12.08
C VAL A 341 -2.04 27.18 -11.06
N LEU A 342 -2.39 25.98 -10.61
CA LEU A 342 -1.55 25.16 -9.76
C LEU A 342 -0.77 24.15 -10.61
N THR A 343 0.53 24.40 -10.77
CA THR A 343 1.45 23.51 -11.47
C THR A 343 2.28 22.71 -10.46
N SER A 344 2.40 21.41 -10.70
CA SER A 344 3.28 20.55 -9.89
C SER A 344 4.75 20.96 -10.05
N LYS A 345 5.49 20.94 -8.96
CA LYS A 345 6.95 21.03 -8.92
C LYS A 345 7.53 19.81 -8.22
N VAL A 346 8.81 19.52 -8.43
CA VAL A 346 9.53 18.52 -7.61
C VAL A 346 10.32 19.25 -6.54
N VAL A 347 10.28 18.74 -5.32
CA VAL A 347 11.07 19.25 -4.20
C VAL A 347 11.97 18.12 -3.71
N LEU A 348 13.27 18.36 -3.74
CA LEU A 348 14.26 17.47 -3.14
C LEU A 348 14.64 18.02 -1.77
N THR A 349 14.43 17.24 -0.71
CA THR A 349 14.79 17.65 0.66
C THR A 349 15.96 16.80 1.16
N PRO A 350 17.17 17.35 1.30
CA PRO A 350 18.31 16.65 1.91
C PRO A 350 18.14 16.51 3.43
N LEU A 351 19.04 15.78 4.08
CA LEU A 351 19.06 15.59 5.53
C LEU A 351 19.16 16.90 6.33
N ASP A 352 19.79 17.95 5.77
CA ASP A 352 19.86 19.26 6.41
C ASP A 352 18.55 20.08 6.34
N GLY A 353 17.55 19.56 5.63
CA GLY A 353 16.22 20.15 5.49
C GLY A 353 16.11 21.28 4.48
N THR A 354 17.20 21.68 3.80
CA THR A 354 17.20 22.80 2.83
C THR A 354 16.66 22.35 1.47
N PRO A 355 15.41 22.70 1.10
CA PRO A 355 14.78 22.14 -0.09
C PRO A 355 15.40 22.68 -1.39
N VAL A 356 15.43 21.85 -2.42
CA VAL A 356 15.75 22.22 -3.80
C VAL A 356 14.51 22.03 -4.66
N ASP A 357 13.95 23.14 -5.14
CA ASP A 357 12.82 23.16 -6.05
C ASP A 357 13.28 22.91 -7.49
N LEU A 358 12.58 22.02 -8.19
CA LEU A 358 12.82 21.68 -9.59
C LEU A 358 11.53 21.82 -10.40
N VAL A 359 11.64 22.44 -11.57
CA VAL A 359 10.52 22.62 -12.50
C VAL A 359 10.46 21.43 -13.45
N PRO A 360 9.34 20.69 -13.52
CA PRO A 360 9.20 19.59 -14.46
C PRO A 360 9.18 20.09 -15.91
N THR A 361 9.75 19.32 -16.81
CA THR A 361 9.77 19.62 -18.26
C THR A 361 8.57 19.01 -18.99
N VAL A 362 8.03 17.89 -18.48
CA VAL A 362 6.85 17.20 -19.01
C VAL A 362 5.98 16.78 -17.83
N ILE A 363 4.67 17.05 -17.93
CA ILE A 363 3.68 16.67 -16.94
C ILE A 363 2.49 16.05 -17.67
N THR A 364 2.18 14.79 -17.38
CA THR A 364 0.92 14.12 -17.70
C THR A 364 0.16 13.83 -16.40
N GLU A 365 -0.97 13.13 -16.46
CA GLU A 365 -1.71 12.78 -15.23
C GLU A 365 -0.95 11.77 -14.37
N ASP A 366 -0.24 10.86 -15.03
CA ASP A 366 0.40 9.68 -14.47
C ASP A 366 1.93 9.72 -14.47
N SER A 367 2.53 10.72 -15.11
CA SER A 367 3.98 10.85 -15.26
C SER A 367 4.45 12.30 -15.17
N LEU A 368 5.60 12.51 -14.54
CA LEU A 368 6.24 13.81 -14.40
C LEU A 368 7.74 13.65 -14.64
N THR A 369 8.29 14.41 -15.59
CA THR A 369 9.72 14.39 -15.89
C THR A 369 10.40 15.66 -15.40
N VAL A 370 11.53 15.51 -14.70
CA VAL A 370 12.33 16.60 -14.16
C VAL A 370 13.81 16.37 -14.43
N THR A 371 14.55 17.47 -14.60
CA THR A 371 16.00 17.43 -14.78
C THR A 371 16.69 17.82 -13.47
N LEU A 372 17.51 16.92 -12.93
CA LEU A 372 18.40 17.21 -11.82
C LEU A 372 19.60 18.04 -12.30
N PRO A 373 19.93 19.16 -11.63
CA PRO A 373 21.07 19.96 -12.02
C PRO A 373 22.39 19.29 -11.61
N ALA A 374 23.44 19.43 -12.43
CA ALA A 374 24.78 18.98 -12.11
C ALA A 374 25.36 19.59 -10.81
N THR A 375 24.83 20.73 -10.35
CA THR A 375 25.22 21.39 -9.10
C THR A 375 24.67 20.71 -7.84
N LEU A 376 23.80 19.70 -7.99
CA LEU A 376 23.25 18.97 -6.86
C LEU A 376 24.36 18.21 -6.13
N LYS A 377 24.50 18.46 -4.83
CA LYS A 377 25.56 17.86 -4.01
C LYS A 377 25.26 16.39 -3.74
N ALA A 378 26.30 15.61 -3.51
CA ALA A 378 26.14 14.25 -3.04
C ALA A 378 25.39 14.21 -1.70
N GLY A 379 24.49 13.24 -1.53
CA GLY A 379 23.63 13.11 -0.37
C GLY A 379 22.38 12.29 -0.66
N ASN A 380 21.63 11.98 0.39
CA ASN A 380 20.32 11.37 0.28
C ASN A 380 19.25 12.47 0.33
N TYR A 381 18.25 12.36 -0.53
CA TYR A 381 17.17 13.31 -0.68
C TYR A 381 15.82 12.58 -0.61
N ASP A 382 14.86 13.23 0.04
CA ASP A 382 13.45 12.92 -0.15
C ASP A 382 12.99 13.60 -1.44
N PHE A 383 12.66 12.80 -2.45
CA PHE A 383 12.01 13.24 -3.68
C PHE A 383 10.50 13.32 -3.42
N ARG A 384 9.91 14.50 -3.61
CA ARG A 384 8.46 14.72 -3.53
C ARG A 384 7.96 15.51 -4.72
N VAL A 385 6.75 15.20 -5.19
CA VAL A 385 6.00 16.09 -6.07
C VAL A 385 5.11 16.98 -5.19
N VAL A 386 5.19 18.28 -5.39
CA VAL A 386 4.48 19.29 -4.61
C VAL A 386 3.59 20.11 -5.52
N LYS A 387 2.34 20.29 -5.12
CA LYS A 387 1.35 21.14 -5.79
C LYS A 387 0.74 22.07 -4.75
N ALA A 388 0.98 23.37 -4.88
CA ALA A 388 0.68 24.36 -3.84
C ALA A 388 1.27 23.98 -2.47
N ASP A 389 0.44 23.82 -1.44
CA ASP A 389 0.79 23.42 -0.08
C ASP A 389 0.74 21.89 0.13
N LYS A 390 0.45 21.11 -0.91
CA LYS A 390 0.31 19.65 -0.82
C LYS A 390 1.54 18.96 -1.38
N ALA A 391 2.04 17.95 -0.67
CA ALA A 391 3.20 17.16 -1.06
C ALA A 391 2.83 15.67 -1.13
N SER A 392 3.39 14.97 -2.11
CA SER A 392 3.31 13.52 -2.21
C SER A 392 4.01 12.82 -1.05
N ASN A 393 3.85 11.50 -0.97
CA ASN A 393 4.78 10.61 -0.29
C ASN A 393 6.23 10.87 -0.75
N ALA A 394 7.20 10.62 0.14
CA ALA A 394 8.62 10.72 -0.19
C ALA A 394 9.11 9.46 -0.88
N VAL A 395 9.87 9.63 -1.95
CA VAL A 395 10.66 8.57 -2.57
C VAL A 395 12.14 8.87 -2.33
N HIS A 396 12.90 7.86 -1.90
CA HIS A 396 14.31 8.03 -1.63
C HIS A 396 15.12 8.18 -2.92
N LEU A 397 15.90 9.26 -3.03
CA LEU A 397 16.84 9.51 -4.11
C LEU A 397 18.25 9.70 -3.53
N SER A 398 19.20 8.90 -4.00
CA SER A 398 20.60 9.02 -3.59
C SER A 398 21.44 9.68 -4.68
N VAL A 399 22.04 10.82 -4.37
CA VAL A 399 23.03 11.49 -5.22
C VAL A 399 24.40 11.05 -4.74
N VAL A 400 25.06 10.17 -5.49
CA VAL A 400 26.34 9.58 -5.09
C VAL A 400 27.51 10.37 -5.65
N PRO A 401 28.64 10.53 -4.93
CA PRO A 401 29.81 11.20 -5.48
C PRO A 401 30.28 10.54 -6.78
N ALA A 402 30.70 11.34 -7.76
CA ALA A 402 31.38 10.81 -8.93
C ALA A 402 32.64 10.06 -8.52
N MET A 403 32.79 8.84 -9.03
CA MET A 403 33.99 8.06 -8.79
C MET A 403 35.12 8.61 -9.64
N LYS A 404 36.19 9.06 -8.98
CA LYS A 404 37.33 9.69 -9.67
C LYS A 404 38.62 9.46 -8.90
N ASN A 405 39.62 8.92 -9.59
CA ASN A 405 41.00 8.89 -9.16
C ASN A 405 41.63 10.27 -9.36
N THR A 406 42.26 10.79 -8.31
CA THR A 406 42.98 12.07 -8.35
C THR A 406 44.49 11.87 -8.32
N SER A 407 44.95 10.83 -7.64
CA SER A 407 46.37 10.45 -7.65
C SER A 407 46.52 8.96 -7.41
N ILE A 408 47.44 8.34 -8.14
CA ILE A 408 47.89 6.97 -7.89
C ILE A 408 49.42 7.02 -7.75
N VAL A 409 49.91 6.77 -6.54
CA VAL A 409 51.33 6.80 -6.20
C VAL A 409 51.78 5.42 -5.79
N CYS A 410 52.82 4.91 -6.46
CA CYS A 410 53.50 3.69 -6.05
C CYS A 410 54.85 4.01 -5.40
N SER A 411 55.07 3.43 -4.22
CA SER A 411 56.34 3.44 -3.49
C SER A 411 56.72 2.01 -3.11
N GLY A 412 57.68 1.43 -3.86
CA GLY A 412 58.04 0.01 -3.73
C GLY A 412 56.92 -0.91 -4.22
N SER A 413 56.33 -1.70 -3.32
CA SER A 413 55.14 -2.53 -3.59
C SER A 413 53.84 -1.88 -3.09
N ASN A 414 53.92 -0.75 -2.38
CA ASN A 414 52.75 -0.08 -1.82
C ASN A 414 52.18 0.91 -2.83
N VAL A 415 50.91 0.74 -3.16
CA VAL A 415 50.13 1.62 -4.03
C VAL A 415 49.13 2.38 -3.18
N THR A 416 49.17 3.70 -3.24
CA THR A 416 48.19 4.59 -2.62
C THR A 416 47.40 5.30 -3.72
N ILE A 417 46.09 5.19 -3.66
CA ILE A 417 45.14 5.76 -4.60
C ILE A 417 44.30 6.75 -3.80
N THR A 418 44.25 8.01 -4.23
CA THR A 418 43.44 9.06 -3.61
C THR A 418 42.45 9.59 -4.63
N GLY A 419 41.23 9.87 -4.20
CA GLY A 419 40.15 10.28 -5.08
C GLY A 419 38.83 10.49 -4.35
N THR A 420 37.73 10.27 -5.05
CA THR A 420 36.37 10.40 -4.53
C THR A 420 35.49 9.24 -5.01
N GLY A 421 34.41 8.96 -4.28
CA GLY A 421 33.36 8.02 -4.72
C GLY A 421 33.74 6.53 -4.60
N TYR A 422 34.79 6.21 -3.85
CA TYR A 422 35.24 4.83 -3.66
C TYR A 422 34.25 3.97 -2.87
N SER A 423 33.42 4.57 -2.01
CA SER A 423 32.43 3.89 -1.16
C SER A 423 33.04 2.80 -0.27
N GLN A 424 32.21 2.00 0.38
CA GLN A 424 32.64 0.85 1.16
C GLN A 424 33.15 -0.31 0.28
N TYR A 425 34.32 -0.85 0.61
CA TYR A 425 34.85 -2.06 -0.02
C TYR A 425 34.18 -3.30 0.55
N ILE A 426 33.63 -4.11 -0.34
CA ILE A 426 33.07 -5.42 0.01
C ILE A 426 33.97 -6.45 -0.68
N ASP A 427 34.77 -7.16 0.13
CA ASP A 427 35.64 -8.24 -0.33
C ASP A 427 34.83 -9.51 -0.60
N GLY A 428 34.08 -9.47 -1.70
CA GLY A 428 33.21 -10.54 -2.15
C GLY A 428 33.21 -10.64 -3.67
N LEU A 429 33.13 -11.87 -4.18
CA LEU A 429 32.89 -12.09 -5.60
C LEU A 429 31.63 -11.33 -6.04
N ASN A 430 31.75 -10.57 -7.13
CA ASN A 430 30.67 -9.76 -7.71
C ASN A 430 30.13 -8.62 -6.84
N SER A 431 30.90 -8.11 -5.88
CA SER A 431 30.47 -6.97 -5.07
C SER A 431 30.35 -5.64 -5.83
N GLY A 432 30.89 -5.58 -7.05
CA GLY A 432 31.00 -4.35 -7.84
C GLY A 432 32.13 -3.41 -7.38
N ALA A 433 32.69 -3.64 -6.18
CA ALA A 433 33.87 -2.95 -5.70
C ALA A 433 35.13 -3.77 -6.00
N GLY A 434 36.16 -3.14 -6.57
CA GLY A 434 37.36 -3.86 -6.95
C GLY A 434 38.51 -2.97 -7.38
N LEU A 435 39.70 -3.56 -7.40
CA LEU A 435 40.93 -2.92 -7.86
C LEU A 435 41.59 -3.83 -8.90
N VAL A 436 41.76 -3.32 -10.11
CA VAL A 436 42.49 -3.99 -11.20
C VAL A 436 43.72 -3.17 -11.52
N ALA A 437 44.90 -3.75 -11.35
CA ALA A 437 46.17 -3.08 -11.63
C ALA A 437 46.85 -3.74 -12.84
N LEU A 438 47.39 -2.92 -13.76
CA LEU A 438 48.00 -3.40 -15.00
C LEU A 438 49.46 -2.96 -15.11
N ASP A 439 50.34 -3.85 -15.57
CA ASP A 439 51.73 -3.51 -15.93
C ASP A 439 51.78 -2.74 -17.27
N LYS A 440 52.97 -2.27 -17.67
CA LYS A 440 53.16 -1.50 -18.92
C LYS A 440 52.77 -2.26 -20.20
N ARG A 441 52.59 -3.59 -20.11
CA ARG A 441 52.17 -4.46 -21.21
C ARG A 441 50.68 -4.80 -21.15
N GLY A 442 49.94 -4.20 -20.20
CA GLY A 442 48.52 -4.49 -19.98
C GLY A 442 48.26 -5.80 -19.24
N LYS A 443 49.27 -6.42 -18.61
CA LYS A 443 49.08 -7.66 -17.83
C LYS A 443 48.64 -7.34 -16.41
N ASN A 444 47.68 -8.10 -15.89
CA ASN A 444 47.25 -8.01 -14.49
C ASN A 444 48.43 -8.16 -13.51
N VAL A 445 48.54 -7.20 -12.59
CA VAL A 445 49.45 -7.20 -11.45
C VAL A 445 48.63 -7.60 -10.21
N PRO A 446 48.96 -8.71 -9.54
CA PRO A 446 48.29 -9.09 -8.30
C PRO A 446 48.47 -8.00 -7.25
N CYS A 447 47.35 -7.54 -6.68
CA CYS A 447 47.31 -6.56 -5.61
C CYS A 447 46.36 -7.02 -4.51
N THR A 448 46.72 -6.74 -3.26
CA THR A 448 45.88 -6.97 -2.08
C THR A 448 45.53 -5.62 -1.48
N VAL A 449 44.23 -5.28 -1.46
CA VAL A 449 43.73 -4.08 -0.77
C VAL A 449 44.02 -4.22 0.72
N LYS A 450 44.58 -3.16 1.31
CA LYS A 450 44.92 -3.06 2.74
C LYS A 450 43.93 -2.18 3.49
N THR A 451 43.63 -1.01 2.94
CA THR A 451 42.61 -0.11 3.47
C THR A 451 41.84 0.49 2.31
N TRP A 452 40.55 0.76 2.52
CA TRP A 452 39.67 1.36 1.55
C TRP A 452 38.65 2.21 2.29
N ASN A 453 38.59 3.49 1.94
CA ASN A 453 37.56 4.42 2.37
C ASN A 453 37.16 5.33 1.20
N ASP A 454 36.20 6.21 1.41
CA ASP A 454 35.62 7.06 0.36
C ASP A 454 36.61 7.93 -0.42
N THR A 455 37.79 8.21 0.15
CA THR A 455 38.78 9.14 -0.43
C THR A 455 40.16 8.52 -0.67
N LYS A 456 40.41 7.32 -0.13
CA LYS A 456 41.73 6.70 -0.17
C LYS A 456 41.64 5.18 -0.16
N ILE A 457 42.40 4.58 -1.06
CA ILE A 457 42.65 3.13 -1.11
C ILE A 457 44.16 2.92 -0.98
N THR A 458 44.56 1.99 -0.12
CA THR A 458 45.96 1.52 -0.07
C THR A 458 45.98 0.04 -0.39
N ALA A 459 46.87 -0.38 -1.28
CA ALA A 459 47.05 -1.77 -1.66
C ALA A 459 48.54 -2.15 -1.70
N THR A 460 48.84 -3.43 -1.53
CA THR A 460 50.18 -3.98 -1.78
C THR A 460 50.12 -4.79 -3.08
N CYS A 461 50.93 -4.42 -4.05
CA CYS A 461 51.02 -5.07 -5.35
C CYS A 461 52.34 -5.80 -5.52
N ALA A 462 52.35 -6.88 -6.32
CA ALA A 462 53.57 -7.65 -6.59
C ALA A 462 54.70 -6.79 -7.22
N VAL A 463 54.32 -5.82 -8.05
CA VAL A 463 55.20 -4.79 -8.64
C VAL A 463 54.44 -3.47 -8.74
N CYS A 464 55.13 -2.34 -8.91
CA CYS A 464 54.46 -1.08 -9.22
C CYS A 464 53.68 -1.20 -10.54
N PRO A 465 52.35 -1.02 -10.52
CA PRO A 465 51.57 -1.03 -11.75
C PRO A 465 51.84 0.24 -12.59
N SER A 466 51.44 0.19 -13.85
CA SER A 466 51.46 1.33 -14.76
C SER A 466 50.12 2.07 -14.80
N SER A 467 49.03 1.37 -14.52
CA SER A 467 47.70 1.93 -14.32
C SER A 467 46.93 1.13 -13.28
N VAL A 468 45.96 1.78 -12.65
CA VAL A 468 44.99 1.13 -11.77
C VAL A 468 43.60 1.56 -12.17
N SER A 469 42.71 0.58 -12.32
CA SER A 469 41.27 0.75 -12.43
C SER A 469 40.66 0.45 -11.06
N VAL A 470 39.93 1.42 -10.53
CA VAL A 470 39.11 1.25 -9.33
C VAL A 470 37.68 1.09 -9.81
N SER A 471 36.97 0.13 -9.25
CA SER A 471 35.52 0.00 -9.39
C SER A 471 34.89 0.11 -8.02
N SER A 472 33.75 0.78 -7.95
CA SER A 472 32.85 0.77 -6.81
C SER A 472 31.45 0.45 -7.31
N ILE A 473 30.51 0.29 -6.38
CA ILE A 473 29.09 0.17 -6.71
C ILE A 473 28.53 1.42 -7.42
N TRP A 474 29.31 2.52 -7.48
CA TRP A 474 28.95 3.78 -8.10
C TRP A 474 29.59 4.04 -9.47
N GLY A 475 30.50 3.18 -9.92
CA GLY A 475 31.16 3.31 -11.21
C GLY A 475 32.61 2.84 -11.21
N ASN A 476 33.31 3.08 -12.32
CA ASN A 476 34.73 2.79 -12.45
C ASN A 476 35.50 3.99 -13.00
N ASP A 477 36.79 4.00 -12.72
CA ASP A 477 37.72 5.03 -13.16
C ASP A 477 39.12 4.42 -13.21
N THR A 478 39.86 4.79 -14.25
CA THR A 478 41.16 4.20 -14.56
C THR A 478 42.16 5.30 -14.82
N ASP A 479 43.25 5.29 -14.07
CA ASP A 479 44.30 6.31 -14.21
C ASP A 479 45.71 5.69 -14.12
N LYS A 480 46.71 6.45 -14.58
CA LYS A 480 48.12 6.05 -14.61
C LYS A 480 48.74 6.17 -13.22
N THR A 481 49.63 5.24 -12.92
CA THR A 481 50.41 5.24 -11.68
C THR A 481 51.68 6.08 -11.84
N SER A 482 51.89 7.02 -10.92
CA SER A 482 53.15 7.74 -10.75
C SER A 482 54.05 7.01 -9.76
N ARG A 483 55.38 7.09 -9.97
CA ARG A 483 56.35 6.62 -8.96
C ARG A 483 56.66 7.75 -8.01
N ALA A 484 56.67 7.47 -6.71
CA ALA A 484 57.22 8.41 -5.75
C ALA A 484 58.70 8.69 -6.10
N THR A 485 59.01 9.95 -6.43
CA THR A 485 60.40 10.43 -6.46
C THR A 485 60.99 10.26 -5.07
N ARG A 486 62.10 9.52 -5.01
CA ARG A 486 62.82 9.27 -3.75
C ARG A 486 63.40 10.54 -3.16
#